data_AF-A0A922W492-F1
#
_entry.id   AF-A0A922W492-F1
#
_cell.length_a   1.000
_cell.length_b   1.000
_cell.length_c   1.000
_cell.angle_alpha   90.00
_cell.angle_beta   90.00
_cell.angle_gamma   90.00
#
_symmetry.space_group_name_H-M   'P 1'
#
loop_
_entity.id
_entity.type
_entity.pdbx_description
1 polymer ?
#
loop_
_entity_poly.entity_id
_entity_poly.type
_entity_poly.pdbx_seq_one_letter_code
_entity_poly.pdbx_strand_id
1 'polypeptide(L)' 'MACQDPPTDKDARTALFDAILSLRTREEVDAFLSDLCTPSEIRAFAERWEVARLLDAGG' A
#
# COMPACT_ATOMS: atom_id res chain seq x y z
N MET A 1 15.36 23.62 -18.86
CA MET A 1 15.58 22.21 -18.50
C MET A 1 15.80 22.18 -17.00
N ALA A 2 14.72 21.98 -16.23
CA ALA A 2 14.83 21.93 -14.77
C ALA A 2 15.44 20.59 -14.39
N CYS A 3 16.64 20.60 -13.81
CA CYS A 3 17.16 19.45 -13.09
C CYS A 3 16.25 19.26 -11.88
N GLN A 4 15.19 18.47 -12.02
CA GLN A 4 14.48 17.97 -10.85
C GLN A 4 15.46 17.04 -10.14
N ASP A 5 15.88 17.43 -8.93
CA ASP A 5 16.56 16.53 -8.03
C ASP A 5 15.76 15.22 -7.91
N PRO A 6 16.42 14.05 -7.86
CA PRO A 6 15.70 12.79 -7.67
C PRO A 6 14.88 12.88 -6.38
N PRO A 7 13.62 12.42 -6.39
CA PRO A 7 12.77 12.49 -5.21
C PRO A 7 13.49 11.80 -4.05
N THR A 8 13.56 12.47 -2.90
CA THR A 8 14.14 11.85 -1.72
C THR A 8 13.26 10.68 -1.28
N ASP A 9 13.81 9.72 -0.53
CA ASP A 9 13.04 8.56 -0.03
C ASP A 9 11.74 8.99 0.70
N LYS A 10 11.81 10.12 1.43
CA LYS A 10 10.67 10.71 2.12
C LYS A 10 9.58 11.23 1.17
N ASP A 11 9.98 11.82 0.05
CA ASP A 11 9.05 12.36 -0.95
C ASP A 11 8.35 11.23 -1.69
N ALA A 12 9.09 10.17 -2.04
CA ALA A 12 8.54 8.96 -2.66
C ALA A 12 7.52 8.26 -1.74
N ARG A 13 7.84 8.15 -0.44
CA ARG A 13 6.92 7.57 0.55
C ARG A 13 5.65 8.40 0.72
N THR A 14 5.77 9.72 0.74
CA THR A 14 4.62 10.63 0.85
C THR A 14 3.71 10.48 -0.36
N ALA A 15 4.29 10.46 -1.57
CA ALA A 15 3.53 10.25 -2.80
C ALA A 15 2.81 8.89 -2.84
N LEU A 16 3.47 7.82 -2.36
CA LEU A 16 2.83 6.51 -2.22
C LEU A 16 1.64 6.56 -1.25
N PHE A 17 1.76 7.24 -0.11
CA PHE A 17 0.68 7.38 0.85
C PHE A 17 -0.49 8.18 0.28
N ASP A 18 -0.21 9.28 -0.43
CA ASP A 18 -1.24 10.06 -1.10
C ASP A 18 -1.98 9.25 -2.17
N ALA A 19 -1.24 8.42 -2.93
CA ALA A 19 -1.84 7.49 -3.88
C ALA A 19 -2.78 6.49 -3.19
N ILE A 20 -2.34 5.85 -2.10
CA ILE A 20 -3.16 4.91 -1.32
C ILE A 20 -4.42 5.60 -0.77
N LEU A 21 -4.31 6.82 -0.25
CA LEU A 21 -5.43 7.60 0.28
C LEU A 21 -6.44 8.03 -0.80
N SER A 22 -6.04 8.04 -2.08
CA SER A 22 -6.91 8.43 -3.19
C SER A 22 -7.89 7.34 -3.63
N LEU A 23 -7.59 6.07 -3.34
CA LEU A 23 -8.36 4.89 -3.76
C LEU A 23 -9.72 4.82 -3.05
N ARG A 24 -10.78 4.46 -3.80
CA ARG A 24 -12.17 4.50 -3.34
C ARG A 24 -12.90 3.17 -3.46
N THR A 25 -12.50 2.32 -4.40
CA THR A 25 -13.18 1.05 -4.67
C THR A 25 -12.25 -0.14 -4.44
N ARG A 26 -12.82 -1.34 -4.29
CA ARG A 26 -12.03 -2.56 -4.11
C ARG A 26 -11.26 -2.90 -5.37
N GLU A 27 -11.85 -2.62 -6.52
CA GLU A 27 -11.26 -2.82 -7.84
C GLU A 27 -10.04 -1.92 -8.06
N GLU A 28 -10.11 -0.66 -7.62
CA GLU A 28 -8.98 0.26 -7.64
C GLU A 28 -7.83 -0.23 -6.73
N VAL A 29 -8.15 -0.73 -5.54
CA VAL A 29 -7.14 -1.30 -4.63
C VAL A 29 -6.52 -2.56 -5.21
N ASP A 30 -7.32 -3.47 -5.78
CA ASP A 30 -6.83 -4.72 -6.38
C ASP A 30 -5.89 -4.43 -7.56
N ALA A 31 -6.30 -3.55 -8.48
CA ALA A 31 -5.47 -3.11 -9.60
C ALA A 31 -4.15 -2.50 -9.11
N PHE A 32 -4.21 -1.55 -8.17
CA PHE A 32 -3.03 -0.88 -7.64
C PHE A 32 -2.06 -1.84 -6.94
N LEU A 33 -2.56 -2.77 -6.11
CA LEU A 33 -1.72 -3.74 -5.43
C LEU A 33 -1.16 -4.79 -6.39
N SER A 34 -1.88 -5.15 -7.46
CA SER A 34 -1.39 -6.10 -8.46
C SER A 34 -0.20 -5.57 -9.27
N ASP A 35 -0.09 -4.25 -9.43
CA ASP A 35 1.05 -3.59 -10.08
C ASP A 35 2.28 -3.51 -9.15
N LEU A 36 2.07 -3.39 -7.84
CA LEU A 36 3.14 -3.18 -6.85
C LEU A 36 3.60 -4.44 -6.12
N CYS A 37 2.76 -5.47 -6.07
CA CYS A 37 2.97 -6.64 -5.24
C CYS A 37 2.68 -7.92 -6.01
N THR A 38 3.41 -8.98 -5.66
CA THR A 38 3.11 -10.34 -6.12
C THR A 38 1.88 -10.91 -5.40
N PRO A 39 1.18 -11.90 -5.99
CA PRO A 39 0.04 -12.56 -5.34
C PRO A 39 0.37 -13.12 -3.94
N SER A 40 1.60 -13.60 -3.73
CA SER A 40 2.07 -14.11 -2.44
C SER A 40 2.20 -13.01 -1.38
N GLU A 41 2.62 -11.80 -1.76
CA GLU A 41 2.73 -10.67 -0.85
C GLU A 41 1.35 -10.15 -0.43
N ILE A 42 0.42 -10.07 -1.39
CA ILE A 42 -0.98 -9.70 -1.11
C ILE A 42 -1.61 -10.71 -0.14
N ARG A 43 -1.38 -12.01 -0.36
CA ARG A 43 -1.83 -13.06 0.57
C ARG A 43 -1.23 -12.86 1.96
N ALA A 44 0.07 -12.55 2.06
CA ALA A 44 0.71 -12.30 3.34
C ALA A 44 0.12 -11.07 4.07
N PHE A 45 -0.29 -10.02 3.35
CA PHE A 45 -1.01 -8.90 3.96
C PHE A 45 -2.37 -9.31 4.51
N ALA A 46 -3.14 -10.12 3.77
CA ALA A 46 -4.43 -10.61 4.24
C ALA A 46 -4.29 -11.48 5.51
N GLU A 47 -3.30 -12.36 5.56
CA GLU A 47 -3.00 -13.18 6.75
C GLU A 47 -2.62 -12.32 7.96
N ARG A 48 -1.73 -11.32 7.76
CA ARG A 48 -1.34 -10.39 8.82
C ARG A 48 -2.50 -9.52 9.31
N TRP A 49 -3.37 -9.10 8.40
CA TRP A 49 -4.57 -8.34 8.74
C TRP A 49 -5.52 -9.15 9.61
N GLU A 50 -5.75 -10.41 9.28
CA GLU A 50 -6.61 -11.27 10.09
C GLU A 50 -6.04 -11.49 11.50
N VAL A 51 -4.73 -11.73 11.62
CA VAL A 51 -4.06 -11.82 12.93
C VAL A 51 -4.21 -10.50 13.71
N ALA A 52 -3.99 -9.35 13.06
CA ALA A 52 -4.13 -8.05 13.72
C ALA A 52 -5.57 -7.82 14.22
N ARG A 53 -6.58 -8.22 13.44
CA ARG A 53 -8.00 -8.14 13.85
C ARG A 53 -8.31 -9.05 15.04
N LEU A 54 -7.75 -10.25 15.06
CA LEU A 54 -7.94 -11.18 16.17
C LEU A 54 -7.29 -10.65 17.46
N LEU A 55 -6.10 -10.05 17.36
CA LEU A 55 -5.41 -9.43 18.50
C LEU A 55 -6.18 -8.20 19.02
N ASP A 56 -6.67 -7.35 18.12
CA ASP A 56 -7.45 -6.16 18.48
C ASP A 56 -8.81 -6.52 19.15
N ALA A 57 -9.42 -7.63 18.74
CA ALA A 57 -10.67 -8.13 19.30
C ALA A 57 -10.57 -8.70 20.73
N GLY A 58 -9.38 -8.63 21.36
CA GLY A 58 -9.18 -9.03 22.76
C GLY A 58 -8.38 -10.32 22.93
N GLY A 59 -7.26 -10.44 22.22
CA GLY A 59 -6.18 -11.35 22.61
C GLY A 59 -5.64 -11.05 24.01
#